data_AF-A0A8J7PTV8-F1
#
_entry.id   AF-A0A8J7PTV8-F1
#
_cell.length_a   1.000
_cell.length_b   1.000
_cell.length_c   1.000
_cell.angle_alpha   90.00
_cell.angle_beta   90.00
_cell.angle_gamma   90.00
#
_symmetry.space_group_name_H-M   'P 1'
#
loop_
_entity.id
_entity.type
_entity.pdbx_description
1 polymer ?
#
loop_
_entity_poly.entity_id
_entity_poly.type
_entity_poly.pdbx_seq_one_letter_code
_entity_poly.pdbx_strand_id
1 'polypeptide(L)'
;MAQAIVDPADLRRFAHSLKVFNGDLRGNLSAVHTQLLALGDTWRDQEHDRFVQEFEQTVAVLEKFLDVADEHIPFLLRKAERIEEYLQQR
;
A
#
# COMPACT_ATOMS: atom_id res chain seq x y z
N MET A 1 -25.62 -10.43 -17.83
CA MET A 1 -24.23 -9.95 -17.89
C MET A 1 -24.18 -8.71 -17.02
N ALA A 2 -23.41 -8.71 -15.93
CA ALA A 2 -23.33 -7.55 -15.04
C ALA A 2 -22.54 -6.44 -15.76
N GLN A 3 -23.26 -5.51 -16.37
CA GLN A 3 -22.68 -4.35 -17.04
C GLN A 3 -22.14 -3.44 -15.94
N ALA A 4 -20.85 -3.55 -15.63
CA ALA A 4 -20.22 -2.65 -14.68
C ALA A 4 -20.18 -1.26 -15.30
N ILE A 5 -20.99 -0.34 -14.77
CA ILE A 5 -20.86 1.09 -15.02
C ILE A 5 -19.65 1.53 -14.21
N VAL A 6 -18.57 1.92 -14.87
CA VAL A 6 -17.36 2.39 -14.21
C VAL A 6 -16.86 3.64 -14.91
N ASP A 7 -16.61 4.70 -14.15
CA ASP A 7 -16.05 5.95 -14.65
C ASP A 7 -14.51 5.82 -14.72
N PRO A 8 -13.88 6.02 -15.90
CA PRO A 8 -12.43 6.09 -16.03
C PRO A 8 -11.77 7.07 -15.05
N ALA A 9 -12.43 8.20 -14.76
CA ALA A 9 -11.92 9.21 -13.86
C ALA A 9 -11.88 8.70 -12.41
N ASP A 10 -12.87 7.91 -11.97
CA ASP A 10 -12.85 7.28 -10.64
C ASP A 10 -11.68 6.30 -10.49
N LEU A 11 -11.43 5.49 -11.52
CA LEU A 11 -10.30 4.54 -11.50
C LEU A 11 -8.95 5.27 -11.42
N ARG A 12 -8.77 6.36 -12.18
CA ARG A 12 -7.55 7.17 -12.13
C ARG A 12 -7.37 7.84 -10.77
N ARG A 13 -8.46 8.40 -10.20
CA ARG A 13 -8.45 9.01 -8.85
C ARG A 13 -8.04 7.99 -7.80
N PHE A 14 -8.67 6.81 -7.79
CA PHE A 14 -8.35 5.76 -6.83
C PHE A 14 -6.90 5.28 -6.97
N ALA A 15 -6.42 5.04 -8.20
CA ALA A 15 -5.04 4.62 -8.43
C ALA A 15 -4.01 5.66 -7.93
N HIS A 16 -4.31 6.95 -8.10
CA HIS A 16 -3.48 8.03 -7.56
C HIS A 16 -3.50 8.03 -6.03
N SER A 17 -4.68 7.96 -5.41
CA SER A 17 -4.81 7.89 -3.95
C SER A 17 -4.08 6.69 -3.36
N LEU A 18 -4.18 5.51 -4.00
CA LEU A 18 -3.49 4.31 -3.59
C LEU A 18 -1.97 4.49 -3.64
N LYS A 19 -1.44 5.13 -4.69
CA LYS A 19 -0.01 5.43 -4.82
C LYS A 19 0.50 6.32 -3.69
N VAL A 20 -0.24 7.40 -3.38
CA VAL A 20 0.12 8.32 -2.30
C VAL A 20 0.08 7.61 -0.95
N PHE A 21 -1.01 6.88 -0.67
CA PHE A 21 -1.16 6.07 0.53
C PHE A 21 -0.01 5.08 0.72
N ASN A 22 0.39 4.37 -0.34
CA ASN A 22 1.49 3.42 -0.27
C ASN A 22 2.83 4.09 0.08
N GLY A 23 3.07 5.29 -0.46
CA GLY A 23 4.25 6.10 -0.12
C GLY A 23 4.26 6.55 1.33
N ASP A 24 3.15 7.11 1.79
CA ASP A 24 3.00 7.59 3.17
C ASP A 24 3.14 6.45 4.19
N LEU A 25 2.53 5.30 3.91
CA LEU A 25 2.61 4.13 4.79
C LEU A 25 4.05 3.60 4.90
N ARG A 26 4.81 3.54 3.79
CA ARG A 26 6.23 3.17 3.84
C ARG A 26 7.06 4.12 4.70
N GLY A 27 6.83 5.43 4.54
CA GLY A 27 7.51 6.45 5.36
C GLY A 27 7.21 6.28 6.85
N ASN A 28 5.95 6.07 7.20
CA ASN A 28 5.52 5.85 8.58
C ASN A 28 6.10 4.57 9.18
N LEU A 29 6.12 3.46 8.42
CA LEU A 29 6.72 2.20 8.87
C LEU A 29 8.22 2.36 9.14
N SER A 30 8.96 3.02 8.24
CA SER A 30 10.38 3.30 8.43
C SER A 30 10.65 4.15 9.67
N ALA A 31 9.80 5.16 9.94
CA ALA A 31 9.94 6.02 11.10
C ALA A 31 9.70 5.25 12.41
N VAL A 32 8.66 4.43 12.49
CA VAL A 32 8.38 3.61 13.68
C VAL A 32 9.46 2.55 13.90
N HIS A 33 9.95 1.91 12.83
CA HIS A 33 11.06 0.95 12.95
C HIS A 33 12.33 1.61 13.51
N THR A 34 12.64 2.84 13.10
CA THR A 34 13.77 3.60 13.67
C THR A 34 13.59 3.86 15.17
N GLN A 35 12.37 4.18 15.61
CA GLN A 35 12.05 4.38 17.03
C GLN A 35 12.18 3.07 17.83
N LEU A 36 11.78 1.94 17.23
CA LEU A 36 11.94 0.61 17.85
C LEU A 36 13.42 0.27 18.07
N LEU A 37 14.28 0.53 17.08
CA LEU A 37 15.72 0.30 17.23
C LEU A 37 16.32 1.14 18.37
N ALA A 38 15.92 2.40 18.48
CA ALA A 38 16.35 3.28 19.58
C ALA A 38 15.85 2.80 20.95
N LEU A 39 14.68 2.13 21.01
CA LEU A 39 14.15 1.59 22.26
C LEU A 39 15.04 0.47 22.82
N GLY A 40 15.69 -0.30 21.94
CA GLY A 40 16.68 -1.32 22.30
C GLY A 40 17.91 -0.80 23.06
N ASP A 41 18.13 0.53 23.09
CA ASP A 41 19.18 1.12 23.92
C ASP A 41 18.83 1.14 25.41
N THR A 42 17.54 1.24 25.74
CA THR A 42 17.06 1.41 27.11
C THR A 42 16.19 0.25 27.62
N TRP A 43 15.69 -0.59 26.71
CA TRP A 43 14.91 -1.79 27.03
C TRP A 43 15.62 -3.03 26.49
N ARG A 44 16.14 -3.87 27.39
CA ARG A 44 16.96 -5.05 27.05
C ARG A 44 16.60 -6.24 27.93
N ASP A 45 15.47 -6.86 27.62
CA ASP A 45 15.03 -8.10 28.26
C ASP A 45 14.33 -9.01 27.24
N GLN A 46 13.89 -10.19 27.69
CA GLN A 46 13.23 -11.17 26.84
C GLN A 46 11.87 -10.68 26.29
N GLU A 47 11.20 -9.76 26.98
CA GLU A 47 9.93 -9.21 26.52
C GLU A 47 10.15 -8.23 25.36
N HIS A 48 11.22 -7.44 25.41
CA HIS A 48 11.66 -6.63 24.27
C HIS A 48 11.95 -7.50 23.04
N ASP A 49 12.68 -8.61 23.19
CA ASP A 49 12.99 -9.52 22.08
C ASP A 49 11.71 -10.11 21.45
N ARG A 50 10.76 -10.53 22.28
CA ARG A 50 9.45 -11.04 21.81
C ARG A 50 8.67 -9.95 21.08
N PHE A 51 8.63 -8.75 21.64
CA PHE A 51 7.95 -7.61 21.04
C PHE A 51 8.53 -7.26 19.66
N VAL A 52 9.86 -7.18 19.53
CA VAL A 52 10.53 -6.92 18.25
C VAL A 52 10.15 -7.98 17.22
N GLN A 53 10.19 -9.26 17.61
CA GLN A 53 9.85 -10.36 16.72
C GLN A 53 8.40 -10.26 16.20
N GLU A 54 7.43 -10.00 17.08
CA GLU A 54 6.02 -9.84 16.70
C GLU A 54 5.82 -8.60 15.84
N PHE A 55 6.47 -7.48 16.18
CA PHE A 55 6.41 -6.25 15.42
C PHE A 55 6.93 -6.45 13.99
N GLU A 56 8.12 -7.03 13.82
CA GLU A 56 8.71 -7.29 12.49
C GLU A 56 7.84 -8.21 11.64
N GLN A 57 7.21 -9.23 12.23
CA GLN A 57 6.26 -10.09 11.52
C GLN A 57 5.07 -9.30 10.97
N THR A 58 4.52 -8.38 11.76
CA THR A 58 3.40 -7.53 11.30
C THR A 58 3.83 -6.54 10.22
N VAL A 59 5.03 -5.97 10.33
CA VAL A 59 5.61 -5.09 9.29
C VAL A 59 5.75 -5.83 7.97
N ALA A 60 6.26 -7.07 7.98
CA ALA A 60 6.43 -7.88 6.77
C ALA A 60 5.09 -8.13 6.03
N VAL A 61 3.98 -8.27 6.78
CA VAL A 61 2.64 -8.39 6.17
C VAL A 61 2.23 -7.09 5.47
N LEU A 62 2.53 -5.94 6.07
CA LEU A 62 2.24 -4.63 5.49
C LEU A 62 3.10 -4.35 4.26
N GLU A 63 4.38 -4.72 4.28
CA GLU A 63 5.28 -4.62 3.13
C GLU A 63 4.75 -5.45 1.95
N LYS A 64 4.33 -6.70 2.21
CA LYS A 64 3.71 -7.54 1.18
C LYS A 64 2.43 -6.92 0.62
N PHE A 65 1.59 -6.32 1.47
CA PHE A 65 0.41 -5.60 1.01
C PHE A 65 0.78 -4.45 0.06
N LEU A 66 1.80 -3.66 0.43
CA LEU A 66 2.27 -2.53 -0.37
C LEU A 66 2.78 -2.96 -1.75
N ASP A 67 3.49 -4.08 -1.83
CA ASP A 67 3.99 -4.63 -3.10
C ASP A 67 2.83 -5.01 -4.03
N VAL A 68 1.84 -5.75 -3.51
CA VAL A 68 0.64 -6.13 -4.28
C VAL A 68 -0.17 -4.90 -4.69
N ALA A 69 -0.31 -3.92 -3.79
CA ALA A 69 -1.03 -2.69 -4.07
C ALA A 69 -0.36 -1.88 -5.20
N ASP A 70 0.97 -1.84 -5.24
CA ASP A 70 1.71 -1.17 -6.31
C ASP A 70 1.55 -1.86 -7.67
N GLU A 71 1.47 -3.19 -7.71
CA GLU A 71 1.17 -3.94 -8.94
C GLU A 71 -0.25 -3.65 -9.48
N HIS A 72 -1.20 -3.32 -8.60
CA HIS A 72 -2.57 -2.99 -9.00
C HIS A 72 -2.71 -1.60 -9.61
N ILE A 73 -1.82 -0.65 -9.31
CA ILE A 73 -1.89 0.71 -9.84
C ILE A 73 -1.84 0.72 -11.38
N PRO A 74 -0.87 0.09 -12.08
CA PRO A 74 -0.87 0.01 -13.54
C PRO A 74 -2.06 -0.73 -14.14
N PHE A 75 -2.63 -1.71 -13.42
CA PHE A 75 -3.83 -2.40 -13.86
C PHE A 75 -5.04 -1.45 -13.90
N LEU A 76 -5.24 -0.67 -12.84
CA LEU A 76 -6.33 0.30 -12.74
C LEU A 76 -6.23 1.39 -13.82
N LEU A 77 -5.01 1.89 -14.07
CA LEU A 77 -4.76 2.89 -15.10
C LEU A 77 -5.05 2.37 -16.51
N ARG A 78 -4.56 1.16 -16.86
CA ARG A 78 -4.86 0.52 -18.15
C ARG A 78 -6.34 0.21 -18.33
N LYS A 79 -7.04 -0.14 -17.24
CA LYS A 79 -8.48 -0.38 -17.28
C LYS A 79 -9.21 0.92 -17.61
N ALA A 80 -8.86 2.03 -16.96
CA ALA A 80 -9.44 3.34 -17.22
C ALA A 80 -9.26 3.78 -18.68
N GLU A 81 -8.05 3.63 -19.22
CA GLU A 81 -7.72 3.95 -20.62
C GLU A 81 -8.61 3.20 -21.61
N ARG A 82 -8.76 1.87 -21.46
CA ARG A 82 -9.62 1.06 -22.34
C ARG A 82 -11.09 1.45 -22.30
N ILE A 83 -11.60 1.86 -21.13
CA ILE A 83 -12.98 2.31 -20.99
C ILE A 83 -13.17 3.67 -21.69
N GLU A 84 -12.20 4.57 -21.52
CA GLU A 84 -12.20 5.88 -22.17
C GLU A 84 -12.17 5.77 -23.70
N GLU A 85 -11.32 4.90 -24.25
CA GLU A 85 -11.30 4.57 -25.68
C GLU A 85 -12.65 4.05 -26.18
N TYR A 86 -13.28 3.15 -25.42
CA TYR A 86 -14.60 2.61 -25.78
C TYR A 86 -15.70 3.67 -25.76
N LEU A 87 -15.65 4.62 -24.82
CA LEU A 87 -16.61 5.72 -24.73
C LEU A 87 -16.41 6.75 -25.86
N GLN A 88 -15.17 6.96 -26.32
CA GLN A 88 -14.87 7.89 -27.43
C GLN A 88 -15.23 7.33 -28.81
N GLN A 89 -15.24 6.00 -28.97
CA GLN A 89 -15.62 5.33 -30.22
C GLN A 89 -17.15 5.20 -30.42
N ARG A 90 -17.95 5.64 -29.45
CA ARG A 90 -19.40 5.51 -29.40
C ARG A 90 -20.10 6.83 -29.66
#